data_AF-A0A6B2SRB5-F1
#
_entry.id   AF-A0A6B2SRB5-F1
#
_cell.length_a   1.000
_cell.length_b   1.000
_cell.length_c   1.000
_cell.angle_alpha   90.00
_cell.angle_beta   90.00
_cell.angle_gamma   90.00
#
_symmetry.space_group_name_H-M   'P 1'
#
loop_
_entity.id
_entity.type
_entity.pdbx_description
1 polymer ?
#
loop_
_entity_poly.entity_id
_entity_poly.type
_entity_poly.pdbx_seq_one_letter_code
_entity_poly.pdbx_strand_id
1 'polypeptide(L)'
;MTVAIVPSQEDAASHEGAASAEATADTAALIAEDARDFGVYARTGGWAFGLKVARSVRPGGQGAGETPKVSAKEFAELAGCSADRVMRYYKAWDKAADDGMVPHFEALSPGMDVDLPDADVWLSYYTARSSALTQRGEAITQAAEAEGIRPTKALEVAENPTALRAAILADPGTAEAARKALMDRLDEDPALRTELVRDIVRTDDLKKAVAAESKAGDRVDYVRQIVEKGQVKTPAGQMIDAPAELREEAERHLSLIDELDDGEESGEWAREAYDTVRDLVAQTVQSDPELRVQERRAKFYSSLQKATKVFEELTFDDVDDIDDIYEDDMVKRLEDLQQAIGACITALQTAMPVRPEADQDGRA
;
A
#
# COMPACT_ATOMS: atom_id res chain seq x y z
N MET A 1 85.52 7.72 66.50
CA MET A 1 84.20 7.28 66.02
C MET A 1 83.88 8.15 64.82
N THR A 2 84.05 7.61 63.61
CA THR A 2 83.86 8.35 62.35
C THR A 2 82.83 7.58 61.53
N VAL A 3 81.75 8.27 61.17
CA VAL A 3 80.58 7.76 60.45
C VAL A 3 80.94 7.55 58.98
N ALA A 4 80.64 6.37 58.44
CA ALA A 4 80.67 6.08 57.02
C ALA A 4 79.24 6.11 56.46
N ILE A 5 79.02 6.99 55.49
CA ILE A 5 77.79 7.12 54.71
C ILE A 5 77.85 6.11 53.57
N VAL A 6 76.83 5.25 53.45
CA VAL A 6 76.57 4.43 52.26
C VAL A 6 75.29 4.99 51.62
N PRO A 7 75.28 5.33 50.31
CA PRO A 7 74.13 5.92 49.66
C PRO A 7 73.07 4.86 49.30
N SER A 8 71.81 5.26 49.50
CA SER A 8 70.59 4.49 49.27
C SER A 8 70.33 4.16 47.80
N GLN A 9 69.85 2.95 47.56
CA GLN A 9 69.16 2.55 46.34
C GLN A 9 67.76 3.20 46.31
N GLU A 10 67.61 4.39 45.72
CA GLU A 10 66.27 4.98 45.47
C GLU A 10 66.05 5.50 44.03
N ASP A 11 67.03 5.36 43.12
CA ASP A 11 66.92 5.93 41.76
C ASP A 11 66.45 4.98 40.65
N ALA A 12 66.02 3.75 40.95
CA ALA A 12 65.66 2.77 39.91
C ALA A 12 64.15 2.67 39.61
N ALA A 13 63.26 3.09 40.52
CA ALA A 13 61.81 2.91 40.37
C ALA A 13 61.07 4.12 39.74
N SER A 14 61.74 5.28 39.63
CA SER A 14 61.18 6.52 39.09
C SER A 14 61.31 6.65 37.56
N HIS A 15 62.08 5.78 36.89
CA HIS A 15 62.28 5.83 35.44
C HIS A 15 61.32 4.97 34.61
N GLU A 16 60.76 3.87 35.15
CA GLU A 16 59.81 3.01 34.40
C GLU A 16 58.40 3.59 34.33
N GLY A 17 57.93 4.29 35.37
CA GLY A 17 56.61 4.94 35.39
C GLY A 17 56.52 6.16 34.47
N ALA A 18 57.61 6.90 34.29
CA ALA A 18 57.67 8.07 33.42
C ALA A 18 57.68 7.68 31.93
N ALA A 19 58.45 6.66 31.55
CA ALA A 19 58.53 6.19 30.16
C ALA A 19 57.21 5.58 29.65
N SER A 20 56.45 4.90 30.52
CA SER A 20 55.13 4.33 30.19
C SER A 20 54.05 5.42 30.06
N ALA A 21 54.10 6.46 30.90
CA ALA A 21 53.21 7.61 30.82
C ALA A 21 53.50 8.51 29.59
N GLU A 22 54.78 8.66 29.20
CA GLU A 22 55.17 9.38 27.99
C GLU A 22 54.75 8.61 26.72
N ALA A 23 54.99 7.29 26.65
CA ALA A 23 54.59 6.48 25.50
C ALA A 23 53.06 6.42 25.28
N THR A 24 52.27 6.45 26.37
CA THR A 24 50.80 6.51 26.29
C THR A 24 50.30 7.89 25.85
N ALA A 25 50.97 8.96 26.28
CA ALA A 25 50.67 10.32 25.82
C ALA A 25 51.00 10.51 24.32
N ASP A 26 52.13 9.97 23.86
CA ASP A 26 52.53 10.00 22.44
C ASP A 26 51.55 9.23 21.55
N THR A 27 51.10 8.06 22.02
CA THR A 27 50.09 7.26 21.29
C THR A 27 48.75 8.00 21.20
N ALA A 28 48.31 8.63 22.28
CA ALA A 28 47.07 9.42 22.27
C ALA A 28 47.16 10.62 21.31
N ALA A 29 48.33 11.24 21.19
CA ALA A 29 48.56 12.34 20.24
C ALA A 29 48.45 11.87 18.79
N LEU A 30 49.02 10.71 18.45
CA LEU A 30 48.93 10.10 17.11
C LEU A 30 47.48 9.75 16.73
N ILE A 31 46.71 9.18 17.66
CA ILE A 31 45.28 8.87 17.45
C ILE A 31 44.47 10.14 17.23
N ALA A 32 44.75 11.20 17.99
CA ALA A 32 44.07 12.49 17.84
C ALA A 32 44.40 13.19 16.51
N GLU A 33 45.63 13.04 16.01
CA GLU A 33 46.02 13.50 14.68
C GLU A 33 45.29 12.75 13.58
N ASP A 34 45.26 11.42 13.65
CA ASP A 34 44.52 10.58 12.70
C ASP A 34 43.03 10.91 12.68
N ALA A 35 42.42 11.08 13.85
CA ALA A 35 41.02 11.44 13.97
C ALA A 35 40.74 12.82 13.35
N ARG A 36 41.60 13.80 13.62
CA ARG A 36 41.47 15.15 13.06
C ARG A 36 41.55 15.12 11.53
N ASP A 37 42.53 14.43 10.99
CA ASP A 37 42.69 14.32 9.53
C ASP A 37 41.56 13.54 8.86
N PHE A 38 41.08 12.48 9.52
CA PHE A 38 39.91 11.71 9.08
C PHE A 38 38.64 12.58 9.06
N GLY A 39 38.51 13.48 10.04
CA GLY A 39 37.42 14.45 10.15
C GLY A 39 37.43 15.52 9.06
N VAL A 40 38.61 16.07 8.74
CA VAL A 40 38.78 17.21 7.81
C VAL A 40 38.35 16.88 6.37
N TYR A 41 38.65 15.69 5.84
CA TYR A 41 38.27 15.35 4.45
C TYR A 41 36.99 14.52 4.39
N ALA A 42 35.84 15.18 4.23
CA ALA A 42 34.53 14.54 4.29
C ALA A 42 34.16 13.64 3.08
N ARG A 43 34.92 13.64 1.97
CA ARG A 43 34.45 13.06 0.70
C ARG A 43 35.38 12.13 -0.08
N THR A 44 36.69 12.11 0.18
CA THR A 44 37.66 11.37 -0.68
C THR A 44 38.91 10.92 0.07
N GLY A 45 38.75 10.20 1.18
CA GLY A 45 39.86 9.47 1.77
C GLY A 45 39.63 7.99 1.55
N GLY A 46 40.39 7.36 0.65
CA GLY A 46 40.30 5.94 0.31
C GLY A 46 41.07 5.07 1.31
N TRP A 47 42.02 4.29 0.81
CA TRP A 47 42.93 3.47 1.63
C TRP A 47 43.57 4.22 2.81
N ALA A 48 43.96 5.48 2.63
CA ALA A 48 44.56 6.29 3.70
C ALA A 48 43.64 6.48 4.92
N PHE A 49 42.34 6.57 4.69
CA PHE A 49 41.36 6.67 5.78
C PHE A 49 41.07 5.32 6.40
N GLY A 50 41.05 4.27 5.58
CA GLY A 50 41.06 2.88 6.06
C GLY A 50 42.22 2.64 7.02
N LEU A 51 43.44 3.05 6.65
CA LEU A 51 44.65 2.90 7.47
C LEU A 51 44.55 3.66 8.79
N LYS A 52 44.10 4.93 8.76
CA LYS A 52 43.90 5.74 9.97
C LYS A 52 42.92 5.09 10.94
N VAL A 53 41.81 4.57 10.43
CA VAL A 53 40.85 3.80 11.25
C VAL A 53 41.50 2.50 11.74
N ALA A 54 42.19 1.77 10.87
CA ALA A 54 42.74 0.46 11.22
C ALA A 54 43.88 0.53 12.26
N ARG A 55 44.69 1.58 12.24
CA ARG A 55 45.80 1.79 13.19
C ARG A 55 45.36 2.42 14.50
N SER A 56 44.25 3.16 14.51
CA SER A 56 43.80 3.94 15.68
C SER A 56 42.54 3.40 16.37
N VAL A 57 41.74 2.56 15.71
CA VAL A 57 40.48 2.01 16.24
C VAL A 57 40.63 0.54 16.63
N ARG A 58 40.15 0.21 17.82
CA ARG A 58 40.14 -1.15 18.36
C ARG A 58 39.06 -2.03 17.69
N PRO A 59 39.38 -3.27 17.31
CA PRO A 59 38.40 -4.28 16.92
C PRO A 59 37.32 -4.52 17.99
N GLY A 60 36.10 -4.88 17.54
CA GLY A 60 35.02 -5.25 18.45
C GLY A 60 35.35 -6.56 19.18
N GLY A 61 35.45 -6.53 20.51
CA GLY A 61 35.69 -7.72 21.34
C GLY A 61 36.89 -7.63 22.28
N GLN A 62 37.83 -6.71 22.05
CA GLN A 62 38.99 -6.50 22.93
C GLN A 62 38.66 -5.56 24.11
N GLY A 63 39.37 -5.69 25.23
CA GLY A 63 39.24 -4.81 26.41
C GLY A 63 39.91 -3.45 26.23
N ALA A 64 39.56 -2.43 27.03
CA ALA A 64 40.16 -1.07 26.94
C ALA A 64 41.64 -1.00 27.36
N GLY A 65 42.20 -2.08 27.91
CA GLY A 65 43.61 -2.17 28.31
C GLY A 65 44.46 -3.17 27.52
N GLU A 66 43.89 -3.81 26.50
CA GLU A 66 44.59 -4.83 25.71
C GLU A 66 45.32 -4.23 24.49
N THR A 67 44.89 -3.05 24.06
CA THR A 67 45.49 -2.35 22.91
C THR A 67 45.64 -0.87 23.21
N PRO A 68 46.67 -0.21 22.65
CA PRO A 68 46.82 1.24 22.75
C PRO A 68 45.82 2.02 21.86
N LYS A 69 44.85 1.35 21.23
CA LYS A 69 43.83 1.92 20.33
C LYS A 69 42.58 2.35 21.09
N VAL A 70 41.83 3.28 20.50
CA VAL A 70 40.56 3.78 21.07
C VAL A 70 39.34 3.08 20.47
N SER A 71 38.18 3.22 21.13
CA SER A 71 36.93 2.72 20.55
C SER A 71 36.51 3.53 19.31
N ALA A 72 35.69 2.92 18.44
CA ALA A 72 35.14 3.62 17.27
C ALA A 72 34.32 4.86 17.64
N LYS A 73 33.71 4.86 18.83
CA LYS A 73 32.93 5.99 19.36
C LYS A 73 33.86 7.16 19.74
N GLU A 74 34.91 6.88 20.50
CA GLU A 74 35.91 7.90 20.89
C GLU A 74 36.63 8.48 19.67
N PHE A 75 37.01 7.63 18.70
CA PHE A 75 37.62 8.09 17.45
C PHE A 75 36.66 8.98 16.65
N ALA A 76 35.37 8.63 16.59
CA ALA A 76 34.36 9.43 15.91
C ALA A 76 34.13 10.79 16.57
N GLU A 77 34.14 10.83 17.91
CA GLU A 77 34.04 12.07 18.69
C GLU A 77 35.24 12.99 18.43
N LEU A 78 36.47 12.45 18.44
CA LEU A 78 37.69 13.20 18.11
C LEU A 78 37.70 13.70 16.66
N ALA A 79 37.14 12.92 15.73
CA ALA A 79 37.05 13.26 14.31
C ALA A 79 35.86 14.16 13.95
N GLY A 80 34.95 14.46 14.89
CA GLY A 80 33.73 15.22 14.60
C GLY A 80 32.79 14.54 13.59
N CYS A 81 32.72 13.20 13.59
CA CYS A 81 31.88 12.43 12.66
C CYS A 81 31.06 11.34 13.36
N SER A 82 30.26 10.57 12.62
CA SER A 82 29.49 9.46 13.21
C SER A 82 30.32 8.19 13.35
N ALA A 83 30.09 7.42 14.42
CA ALA A 83 30.70 6.10 14.60
C ALA A 83 30.39 5.15 13.43
N ASP A 84 29.21 5.26 12.80
CA ASP A 84 28.87 4.51 11.59
C ASP A 84 29.77 4.80 10.40
N ARG A 85 30.29 6.04 10.30
CA ARG A 85 31.26 6.39 9.26
C ARG A 85 32.57 5.69 9.53
N VAL A 86 33.07 5.74 10.76
CA VAL A 86 34.30 5.03 11.19
C VAL A 86 34.18 3.53 10.93
N MET A 87 33.06 2.94 11.33
CA MET A 87 32.82 1.50 11.16
C MET A 87 32.72 1.06 9.70
N ARG A 88 32.33 1.94 8.76
CA ARG A 88 32.35 1.62 7.32
C ARG A 88 33.78 1.47 6.80
N TYR A 89 34.67 2.36 7.20
CA TYR A 89 36.09 2.28 6.86
C TYR A 89 36.75 1.05 7.51
N TYR A 90 36.40 0.76 8.76
CA TYR A 90 36.81 -0.47 9.44
C TYR A 90 36.40 -1.71 8.64
N LYS A 91 35.12 -1.87 8.30
CA LYS A 91 34.63 -3.07 7.58
C LYS A 91 35.26 -3.23 6.20
N ALA A 92 35.49 -2.12 5.49
CA ALA A 92 36.17 -2.15 4.20
C ALA A 92 37.63 -2.63 4.34
N TRP A 93 38.34 -2.17 5.37
CA TRP A 93 39.70 -2.64 5.68
C TRP A 93 39.73 -4.11 6.10
N ASP A 94 38.75 -4.56 6.88
CA ASP A 94 38.64 -5.95 7.39
C ASP A 94 38.52 -6.93 6.24
N LYS A 95 37.58 -6.64 5.33
CA LYS A 95 37.37 -7.42 4.11
C LYS A 95 38.61 -7.44 3.21
N ALA A 96 39.32 -6.32 3.09
CA ALA A 96 40.56 -6.26 2.33
C ALA A 96 41.69 -7.06 3.01
N ALA A 97 41.73 -7.09 4.34
CA ALA A 97 42.70 -7.87 5.09
C ALA A 97 42.45 -9.39 4.97
N ASP A 98 41.18 -9.81 5.01
CA ASP A 98 40.79 -11.21 4.77
C ASP A 98 41.23 -11.70 3.38
N ASP A 99 41.18 -10.83 2.37
CA ASP A 99 41.67 -11.10 1.02
C ASP A 99 43.20 -11.01 0.89
N GLY A 100 43.92 -10.71 1.97
CA GLY A 100 45.38 -10.59 2.01
C GLY A 100 45.93 -9.32 1.35
N MET A 101 45.08 -8.33 1.07
CA MET A 101 45.47 -7.09 0.37
C MET A 101 46.13 -6.07 1.29
N VAL A 102 45.77 -6.07 2.57
CA VAL A 102 46.33 -5.20 3.61
C VAL A 102 46.51 -5.98 4.92
N PRO A 103 47.35 -5.52 5.87
CA PRO A 103 47.48 -6.17 7.16
C PRO A 103 46.19 -6.12 8.00
N HIS A 104 45.92 -7.17 8.77
CA HIS A 104 44.85 -7.15 9.77
C HIS A 104 45.10 -6.09 10.85
N PHE A 105 44.01 -5.61 11.46
CA PHE A 105 44.04 -4.56 12.50
C PHE A 105 44.98 -4.89 13.65
N GLU A 106 45.03 -6.13 14.09
CA GLU A 106 45.84 -6.55 15.24
C GLU A 106 47.35 -6.37 14.99
N ALA A 107 47.77 -6.37 13.73
CA ALA A 107 49.16 -6.14 13.34
C ALA A 107 49.54 -4.65 13.27
N LEU A 108 48.56 -3.74 13.36
CA LEU A 108 48.76 -2.30 13.20
C LEU A 108 48.76 -1.60 14.55
N SER A 109 49.66 -0.62 14.71
CA SER A 109 49.74 0.26 15.88
C SER A 109 49.59 1.73 15.45
N PRO A 110 49.08 2.61 16.33
CA PRO A 110 48.97 4.04 16.03
C PRO A 110 50.30 4.62 15.50
N GLY A 111 50.22 5.42 14.43
CA GLY A 111 51.39 6.00 13.76
C GLY A 111 52.14 5.07 12.79
N MET A 112 51.74 3.81 12.65
CA MET A 112 52.33 2.90 11.67
C MET A 112 51.85 3.23 10.25
N ASP A 113 52.81 3.30 9.32
CA ASP A 113 52.54 3.43 7.89
C ASP A 113 52.69 2.07 7.19
N VAL A 114 51.87 1.85 6.16
CA VAL A 114 51.79 0.60 5.39
C VAL A 114 51.74 0.97 3.92
N ASP A 115 52.37 0.15 3.07
CA ASP A 115 52.24 0.28 1.62
C ASP A 115 50.80 -0.05 1.22
N LEU A 116 50.10 0.96 0.72
CA LEU A 116 48.69 0.85 0.35
C LEU A 116 48.56 0.36 -1.10
N PRO A 117 47.59 -0.53 -1.39
CA PRO A 117 47.25 -0.92 -2.76
C PRO A 117 46.82 0.28 -3.62
N ASP A 118 46.67 0.04 -4.92
CA ASP A 118 46.16 1.04 -5.85
C ASP A 118 44.78 1.57 -5.40
N ALA A 119 44.58 2.88 -5.55
CA ALA A 119 43.37 3.59 -5.13
C ALA A 119 42.10 3.05 -5.80
N ASP A 120 42.21 2.56 -7.04
CA ASP A 120 41.08 2.01 -7.78
C ASP A 120 40.50 0.73 -7.14
N VAL A 121 41.33 0.00 -6.38
CA VAL A 121 40.92 -1.24 -5.71
C VAL A 121 40.05 -0.95 -4.49
N TRP A 122 40.20 0.23 -3.86
CA TRP A 122 39.45 0.60 -2.65
C TRP A 122 37.94 0.56 -2.84
N LEU A 123 37.45 0.94 -4.04
CA LEU A 123 36.03 0.98 -4.35
C LEU A 123 35.37 -0.41 -4.35
N SER A 124 36.14 -1.48 -4.54
CA SER A 124 35.67 -2.87 -4.45
C SER A 124 35.36 -3.30 -3.00
N TYR A 125 35.97 -2.62 -2.03
CA TYR A 125 35.85 -2.93 -0.59
C TYR A 125 34.99 -1.90 0.15
N TYR A 126 35.06 -0.64 -0.26
CA TYR A 126 34.37 0.47 0.37
C TYR A 126 33.10 0.84 -0.38
N THR A 127 31.96 0.37 0.12
CA THR A 127 30.65 0.79 -0.36
C THR A 127 30.11 1.96 0.46
N ALA A 128 30.03 3.14 -0.15
CA ALA A 128 29.37 4.29 0.45
C ALA A 128 27.86 4.03 0.47
N ARG A 129 27.33 3.50 1.58
CA ARG A 129 25.90 3.13 1.78
C ARG A 129 25.36 2.28 0.63
N SER A 130 25.52 0.96 0.67
CA SER A 130 24.89 0.08 -0.33
C SER A 130 23.87 -0.87 0.29
N SER A 131 22.60 -0.46 0.24
CA SER A 131 21.46 -1.40 0.24
C SER A 131 21.47 -2.32 -0.99
N ALA A 132 22.28 -2.00 -2.01
CA ALA A 132 22.45 -2.75 -3.28
C ALA A 132 22.82 -4.23 -3.12
N LEU A 133 23.45 -4.62 -2.00
CA LEU A 133 23.83 -6.02 -1.72
C LEU A 133 22.74 -6.82 -0.98
N THR A 134 21.56 -6.22 -0.77
CA THR A 134 20.41 -6.92 -0.19
C THR A 134 19.52 -7.45 -1.30
N GLN A 135 18.79 -8.55 -1.07
CA GLN A 135 17.80 -9.07 -2.02
C GLN A 135 16.80 -7.99 -2.49
N ARG A 136 16.46 -7.06 -1.59
CA ARG A 136 15.65 -5.86 -1.92
C ARG A 136 16.38 -4.91 -2.87
N GLY A 137 17.66 -4.63 -2.62
CA GLY A 137 18.47 -3.76 -3.47
C GLY A 137 18.77 -4.34 -4.85
N GLU A 138 18.95 -5.66 -4.94
CA GLU A 138 19.08 -6.39 -6.20
C GLU A 138 17.80 -6.27 -7.03
N ALA A 139 16.63 -6.51 -6.42
CA ALA A 139 15.34 -6.37 -7.08
C ALA A 139 15.09 -4.93 -7.59
N ILE A 140 15.44 -3.92 -6.79
CA ILE A 140 15.34 -2.50 -7.19
C ILE A 140 16.29 -2.19 -8.35
N THR A 141 17.51 -2.72 -8.32
CA THR A 141 18.50 -2.53 -9.39
C THR A 141 18.01 -3.15 -10.70
N GLN A 142 17.52 -4.38 -10.65
CA GLN A 142 16.97 -5.08 -11.81
C GLN A 142 15.77 -4.33 -12.42
N ALA A 143 14.85 -3.86 -11.57
CA ALA A 143 13.70 -3.07 -12.01
C ALA A 143 14.13 -1.73 -12.65
N ALA A 144 15.13 -1.05 -12.06
CA ALA A 144 15.66 0.18 -12.63
C ALA A 144 16.30 -0.03 -14.01
N GLU A 145 17.06 -1.11 -14.19
CA GLU A 145 17.68 -1.45 -15.47
C GLU A 145 16.65 -1.78 -16.55
N ALA A 146 15.58 -2.50 -16.20
CA ALA A 146 14.47 -2.81 -17.11
C ALA A 146 13.79 -1.53 -17.64
N GLU A 147 13.69 -0.50 -16.78
CA GLU A 147 13.13 0.82 -17.10
C GLU A 147 14.18 1.79 -17.71
N GLY A 148 15.42 1.35 -17.90
CA GLY A 148 16.51 2.20 -18.43
C GLY A 148 16.96 3.31 -17.49
N ILE A 149 16.67 3.20 -16.20
CA ILE A 149 17.02 4.15 -15.15
C ILE A 149 18.35 3.72 -14.51
N ARG A 150 19.16 4.69 -14.10
CA ARG A 150 20.40 4.42 -13.35
C ARG A 150 20.06 3.76 -11.99
N PRO A 151 20.60 2.56 -11.68
CA PRO A 151 20.30 1.86 -10.42
C PRO A 151 20.53 2.68 -9.15
N THR A 152 21.56 3.52 -9.15
CA THR A 152 21.88 4.41 -8.02
C THR A 152 20.74 5.37 -7.69
N LYS A 153 20.00 5.85 -8.70
CA LYS A 153 18.86 6.75 -8.50
C LYS A 153 17.64 6.02 -7.93
N ALA A 154 17.37 4.81 -8.37
CA ALA A 154 16.28 4.00 -7.81
C ALA A 154 16.56 3.63 -6.35
N LEU A 155 17.80 3.27 -6.02
CA LEU A 155 18.22 2.99 -4.66
C LEU A 155 18.15 4.24 -3.76
N GLU A 156 18.58 5.41 -4.25
CA GLU A 156 18.45 6.69 -3.51
C GLU A 156 16.99 7.00 -3.15
N VAL A 157 16.05 6.78 -4.08
CA VAL A 157 14.62 6.98 -3.83
C VAL A 157 14.08 5.96 -2.81
N ALA A 158 14.46 4.69 -2.95
CA ALA A 158 14.03 3.62 -2.05
C ALA A 158 14.56 3.78 -0.61
N GLU A 159 15.74 4.38 -0.45
CA GLU A 159 16.33 4.70 0.86
C GLU A 159 15.69 5.92 1.53
N ASN A 160 14.97 6.76 0.77
CA ASN A 160 14.38 8.03 1.25
C ASN A 160 12.87 8.11 0.99
N PRO A 161 12.03 7.27 1.63
CA PRO A 161 10.58 7.24 1.38
C PRO A 161 9.86 8.54 1.74
N THR A 162 10.38 9.33 2.68
CA THR A 162 9.86 10.66 3.03
C THR A 162 10.05 11.66 1.89
N ALA A 163 11.17 11.60 1.18
CA ALA A 163 11.43 12.44 0.01
C ALA A 163 10.48 12.08 -1.15
N LEU A 164 10.26 10.77 -1.38
CA LEU A 164 9.28 10.29 -2.36
C LEU A 164 7.87 10.80 -2.03
N ARG A 165 7.44 10.67 -0.77
CA ARG A 165 6.14 11.20 -0.33
C ARG A 165 6.02 12.71 -0.57
N ALA A 166 7.06 13.47 -0.26
CA ALA A 166 7.05 14.92 -0.49
C ALA A 166 6.91 15.25 -1.99
N ALA A 167 7.58 14.49 -2.87
CA ALA A 167 7.45 14.65 -4.33
C ALA A 167 6.03 14.34 -4.82
N ILE A 168 5.44 13.23 -4.37
CA ILE A 168 4.05 12.85 -4.71
C ILE A 168 3.06 13.94 -4.28
N LEU A 169 3.24 14.54 -3.10
CA LEU A 169 2.33 15.57 -2.61
C LEU A 169 2.51 16.92 -3.33
N ALA A 170 3.71 17.21 -3.83
CA ALA A 170 4.04 18.51 -4.41
C ALA A 170 3.83 18.58 -5.93
N ASP A 171 3.94 17.45 -6.63
CA ASP A 171 3.90 17.38 -8.09
C ASP A 171 2.81 16.42 -8.61
N PRO A 172 1.78 16.94 -9.32
CA PRO A 172 0.70 16.10 -9.86
C PRO A 172 1.19 15.01 -10.83
N GLY A 173 2.19 15.30 -11.66
CA GLY A 173 2.73 14.32 -12.61
C GLY A 173 3.39 13.13 -11.90
N THR A 174 4.14 13.40 -10.83
CA THR A 174 4.72 12.38 -9.96
C THR A 174 3.63 11.56 -9.25
N ALA A 175 2.54 12.20 -8.80
CA ALA A 175 1.42 11.50 -8.17
C ALA A 175 0.73 10.54 -9.16
N GLU A 176 0.52 10.97 -10.40
CA GLU A 176 -0.05 10.14 -11.46
C GLU A 176 0.86 8.96 -11.83
N ALA A 177 2.16 9.20 -11.99
CA ALA A 177 3.13 8.13 -12.25
C ALA A 177 3.17 7.10 -11.11
N ALA A 178 3.13 7.56 -9.85
CA ALA A 178 3.07 6.67 -8.68
C ALA A 178 1.76 5.86 -8.63
N ARG A 179 0.62 6.49 -8.96
CA ARG A 179 -0.68 5.82 -9.06
C ARG A 179 -0.65 4.72 -10.12
N LYS A 180 -0.14 5.02 -11.31
CA LYS A 180 -0.03 4.06 -12.42
C LYS A 180 0.84 2.86 -12.04
N ALA A 181 2.04 3.10 -11.51
CA ALA A 181 2.93 2.03 -11.06
C ALA A 181 2.30 1.15 -9.96
N LEU A 182 1.49 1.73 -9.08
CA LEU A 182 0.70 0.98 -8.10
C LEU A 182 -0.35 0.08 -8.77
N MET A 183 -1.06 0.60 -9.78
CA MET A 183 -2.06 -0.18 -10.54
C MET A 183 -1.43 -1.35 -11.29
N ASP A 184 -0.31 -1.11 -11.98
CA ASP A 184 0.42 -2.18 -12.69
C ASP A 184 0.82 -3.32 -11.73
N ARG A 185 1.25 -2.96 -10.50
CA ARG A 185 1.60 -3.95 -9.48
C ARG A 185 0.39 -4.69 -8.90
N LEU A 186 -0.79 -4.07 -8.82
CA LEU A 186 -2.01 -4.73 -8.32
C LEU A 186 -2.48 -5.88 -9.22
N ASP A 187 -2.13 -5.82 -10.51
CA ASP A 187 -2.42 -6.89 -11.46
C ASP A 187 -1.55 -8.14 -11.20
N GLU A 188 -0.30 -7.92 -10.79
CA GLU A 188 0.69 -8.97 -10.54
C GLU A 188 0.69 -9.50 -9.08
N ASP A 189 0.22 -8.70 -8.11
CA ASP A 189 0.29 -8.98 -6.67
C ASP A 189 -1.11 -9.04 -6.01
N PRO A 190 -1.73 -10.24 -5.90
CA PRO A 190 -3.04 -10.41 -5.26
C PRO A 190 -3.06 -10.04 -3.77
N ALA A 191 -1.92 -10.13 -3.08
CA ALA A 191 -1.83 -9.78 -1.67
C ALA A 191 -1.95 -8.26 -1.48
N LEU A 192 -1.22 -7.50 -2.30
CA LEU A 192 -1.34 -6.04 -2.36
C LEU A 192 -2.76 -5.60 -2.71
N ARG A 193 -3.39 -6.27 -3.67
CA ARG A 193 -4.80 -6.01 -4.03
C ARG A 193 -5.74 -6.17 -2.84
N THR A 194 -5.57 -7.24 -2.09
CA THR A 194 -6.39 -7.51 -0.91
C THR A 194 -6.15 -6.47 0.19
N GLU A 195 -4.91 -6.02 0.37
CA GLU A 195 -4.56 -4.95 1.32
C GLU A 195 -5.22 -3.62 0.94
N LEU A 196 -5.10 -3.19 -0.31
CA LEU A 196 -5.73 -1.96 -0.80
C LEU A 196 -7.25 -1.99 -0.62
N VAL A 197 -7.91 -3.11 -0.93
CA VAL A 197 -9.36 -3.26 -0.73
C VAL A 197 -9.71 -3.10 0.75
N ARG A 198 -8.93 -3.68 1.68
CA ARG A 198 -9.17 -3.49 3.13
C ARG A 198 -9.02 -2.03 3.54
N ASP A 199 -8.03 -1.31 3.01
CA ASP A 199 -7.80 0.09 3.33
C ASP A 199 -8.92 1.00 2.80
N ILE A 200 -9.43 0.72 1.60
CA ILE A 200 -10.63 1.37 1.05
C ILE A 200 -11.83 1.10 1.95
N VAL A 201 -12.07 -0.15 2.35
CA VAL A 201 -13.22 -0.53 3.19
C VAL A 201 -13.14 0.11 4.58
N ARG A 202 -11.95 0.28 5.14
CA ARG A 202 -11.71 0.92 6.45
C ARG A 202 -11.88 2.44 6.41
N THR A 203 -11.77 3.05 5.24
CA THR A 203 -11.86 4.50 5.06
C THR A 203 -13.25 4.84 4.53
N ASP A 204 -14.17 5.26 5.40
CA ASP A 204 -15.57 5.47 5.05
C ASP A 204 -15.79 6.37 3.83
N ASP A 205 -15.01 7.43 3.68
CA ASP A 205 -15.14 8.34 2.54
C ASP A 205 -14.69 7.68 1.22
N LEU A 206 -13.62 6.89 1.23
CA LEU A 206 -13.19 6.11 0.06
C LEU A 206 -14.21 5.03 -0.28
N LYS A 207 -14.74 4.32 0.72
CA LYS A 207 -15.81 3.33 0.54
C LYS A 207 -17.03 3.96 -0.12
N LYS A 208 -17.45 5.16 0.32
CA LYS A 208 -18.56 5.90 -0.29
C LYS A 208 -18.23 6.34 -1.72
N ALA A 209 -17.02 6.83 -1.97
CA ALA A 209 -16.58 7.24 -3.30
C ALA A 209 -16.59 6.06 -4.28
N VAL A 210 -16.03 4.90 -3.90
CA VAL A 210 -16.06 3.67 -4.73
C VAL A 210 -17.50 3.21 -4.96
N ALA A 211 -18.37 3.28 -3.95
CA ALA A 211 -19.78 2.93 -4.12
C ALA A 211 -20.54 3.91 -5.04
N ALA A 212 -20.16 5.19 -5.07
CA ALA A 212 -20.72 6.18 -5.98
C ALA A 212 -20.24 5.92 -7.42
N GLU A 213 -18.94 5.66 -7.59
CA GLU A 213 -18.33 5.34 -8.88
C GLU A 213 -18.88 4.04 -9.47
N SER A 214 -19.02 2.98 -8.66
CA SER A 214 -19.65 1.73 -9.08
C SER A 214 -21.09 1.96 -9.57
N LYS A 215 -21.85 2.83 -8.91
CA LYS A 215 -23.22 3.18 -9.36
C LYS A 215 -23.22 3.99 -10.64
N ALA A 216 -22.22 4.85 -10.87
CA ALA A 216 -22.06 5.55 -12.13
C ALA A 216 -21.77 4.54 -13.26
N GLY A 217 -20.83 3.61 -13.04
CA GLY A 217 -20.55 2.51 -13.95
C GLY A 217 -21.79 1.68 -14.29
N ASP A 218 -22.55 1.24 -13.28
CA ASP A 218 -23.80 0.47 -13.47
C ASP A 218 -24.83 1.22 -14.33
N ARG A 219 -24.89 2.55 -14.21
CA ARG A 219 -25.79 3.41 -15.00
C ARG A 219 -25.33 3.50 -16.46
N VAL A 220 -24.04 3.69 -16.69
CA VAL A 220 -23.47 3.67 -18.05
C VAL A 220 -23.71 2.31 -18.68
N ASP A 221 -23.46 1.21 -17.95
CA ASP A 221 -23.69 -0.15 -18.43
C ASP A 221 -25.16 -0.41 -18.78
N TYR A 222 -26.10 0.14 -18.00
CA TYR A 222 -27.52 0.06 -18.34
C TYR A 222 -27.84 0.74 -19.68
N VAL A 223 -27.32 1.95 -19.91
CA VAL A 223 -27.52 2.68 -21.17
C VAL A 223 -26.82 1.95 -22.33
N ARG A 224 -25.59 1.46 -22.12
CA ARG A 224 -24.84 0.65 -23.09
C ARG A 224 -25.59 -0.61 -23.50
N GLN A 225 -26.17 -1.32 -22.53
CA GLN A 225 -26.94 -2.52 -22.80
C GLN A 225 -28.14 -2.27 -23.71
N ILE A 226 -28.77 -1.10 -23.62
CA ILE A 226 -29.92 -0.72 -24.45
C ILE A 226 -29.48 -0.51 -25.91
N VAL A 227 -28.34 0.14 -26.13
CA VAL A 227 -27.79 0.36 -27.47
C VAL A 227 -27.33 -0.95 -28.09
N GLU A 228 -26.60 -1.79 -27.33
CA GLU A 228 -26.04 -3.04 -27.82
C GLU A 228 -27.10 -4.13 -28.07
N LYS A 229 -28.01 -4.34 -27.12
CA LYS A 229 -28.99 -5.44 -27.18
C LYS A 229 -30.31 -5.02 -27.80
N GLY A 230 -30.57 -3.71 -27.93
CA GLY A 230 -31.85 -3.19 -28.40
C GLY A 230 -33.03 -3.54 -27.49
N GLN A 231 -32.78 -3.88 -26.23
CA GLN A 231 -33.80 -4.30 -25.27
C GLN A 231 -33.68 -3.51 -23.99
N VAL A 232 -34.83 -3.22 -23.38
CA VAL A 232 -34.89 -2.49 -22.12
C VAL A 232 -35.75 -3.21 -21.09
N LYS A 233 -35.29 -3.15 -19.84
CA LYS A 233 -36.03 -3.66 -18.71
C LYS A 233 -37.02 -2.61 -18.21
N THR A 234 -38.29 -2.97 -18.26
CA THR A 234 -39.41 -2.19 -17.73
C THR A 234 -39.41 -2.15 -16.19
N PRO A 235 -40.18 -1.26 -15.55
CA PRO A 235 -40.28 -1.18 -14.10
C PRO A 235 -40.80 -2.45 -13.40
N ALA A 236 -41.63 -3.29 -14.05
CA ALA A 236 -42.02 -4.60 -13.51
C ALA A 236 -40.95 -5.69 -13.74
N GLY A 237 -39.88 -5.38 -14.46
CA GLY A 237 -38.79 -6.30 -14.76
C GLY A 237 -38.97 -7.12 -16.03
N GLN A 238 -39.98 -6.82 -16.86
CA GLN A 238 -40.15 -7.43 -18.17
C GLN A 238 -39.16 -6.84 -19.18
N MET A 239 -38.59 -7.66 -20.05
CA MET A 239 -37.75 -7.19 -21.15
C MET A 239 -38.64 -6.89 -22.35
N ILE A 240 -38.53 -5.69 -22.89
CA ILE A 240 -39.21 -5.27 -24.13
C ILE A 240 -38.16 -4.81 -25.14
N ASP A 241 -38.52 -4.84 -26.42
CA ASP A 241 -37.70 -4.22 -27.45
C ASP A 241 -37.71 -2.69 -27.26
N ALA A 242 -36.52 -2.11 -27.29
CA ALA A 242 -36.33 -0.68 -27.12
C ALA A 242 -36.88 0.07 -28.35
N PRO A 243 -37.80 1.04 -28.17
CA PRO A 243 -38.25 1.90 -29.26
C PRO A 243 -37.07 2.61 -29.93
N ALA A 244 -37.21 2.93 -31.22
CA ALA A 244 -36.14 3.60 -31.99
C ALA A 244 -35.66 4.89 -31.33
N GLU A 245 -36.59 5.74 -30.88
CA GLU A 245 -36.30 7.01 -30.18
C GLU A 245 -35.48 6.78 -28.90
N LEU A 246 -35.77 5.72 -28.16
CA LEU A 246 -35.07 5.39 -26.92
C LEU A 246 -33.63 4.93 -27.20
N ARG A 247 -33.41 4.17 -28.28
CA ARG A 247 -32.06 3.74 -28.67
C ARG A 247 -31.22 4.91 -29.17
N GLU A 248 -31.80 5.80 -29.97
CA GLU A 248 -31.12 7.00 -30.49
C GLU A 248 -30.68 7.94 -29.34
N GLU A 249 -31.54 8.15 -28.35
CA GLU A 249 -31.19 8.98 -27.20
C GLU A 249 -30.12 8.32 -26.32
N ALA A 250 -30.20 6.99 -26.11
CA ALA A 250 -29.19 6.23 -25.40
C ALA A 250 -27.81 6.30 -26.10
N GLU A 251 -27.78 6.20 -27.43
CA GLU A 251 -26.56 6.31 -28.24
C GLU A 251 -25.94 7.72 -28.16
N ARG A 252 -26.77 8.77 -28.18
CA ARG A 252 -26.31 10.14 -27.99
C ARG A 252 -25.63 10.32 -26.64
N HIS A 253 -26.25 9.84 -25.56
CA HIS A 253 -25.67 9.96 -24.22
C HIS A 253 -24.39 9.15 -24.05
N LEU A 254 -24.29 7.95 -24.63
CA LEU A 254 -23.05 7.17 -24.60
C LEU A 254 -21.94 7.87 -25.37
N SER A 255 -22.23 8.43 -26.54
CA SER A 255 -21.23 9.17 -27.33
C SER A 255 -20.69 10.35 -26.53
N LEU A 256 -21.55 11.09 -25.81
CA LEU A 256 -21.12 12.19 -24.94
C LEU A 256 -20.25 11.70 -23.78
N ILE A 257 -20.56 10.55 -23.18
CA ILE A 257 -19.77 9.97 -22.09
C ILE A 257 -18.41 9.47 -22.60
N ASP A 258 -18.37 8.85 -23.77
CA ASP A 258 -17.14 8.32 -24.38
C ASP A 258 -16.21 9.45 -24.87
N GLU A 259 -16.74 10.65 -25.12
CA GLU A 259 -15.96 11.85 -25.49
C GLU A 259 -15.38 12.61 -24.27
N LEU A 260 -15.73 12.24 -23.04
CA LEU A 260 -15.19 12.87 -21.83
C LEU A 260 -13.71 12.53 -21.63
N ASP A 261 -12.90 13.52 -21.27
CA ASP A 261 -11.51 13.30 -20.85
C ASP A 261 -11.44 12.59 -19.49
N ASP A 262 -10.36 11.85 -19.21
CA ASP A 262 -10.12 11.06 -17.99
C ASP A 262 -10.20 11.85 -16.64
N GLY A 263 -10.36 13.18 -16.70
CA GLY A 263 -10.49 14.08 -15.56
C GLY A 263 -11.87 14.72 -15.35
N GLU A 264 -12.84 14.48 -16.25
CA GLU A 264 -14.19 15.02 -16.14
C GLU A 264 -15.12 14.11 -15.33
N GLU A 265 -16.06 14.70 -14.57
CA GLU A 265 -16.97 13.97 -13.68
C GLU A 265 -18.00 13.14 -14.47
N SER A 266 -17.60 11.95 -14.92
CA SER A 266 -18.44 10.97 -15.64
C SER A 266 -19.73 10.62 -14.88
N GLY A 267 -19.74 10.74 -13.55
CA GLY A 267 -20.86 10.39 -12.69
C GLY A 267 -22.13 11.23 -12.89
N GLU A 268 -22.00 12.53 -13.21
CA GLU A 268 -23.16 13.39 -13.48
C GLU A 268 -23.80 13.05 -14.83
N TRP A 269 -22.96 12.90 -15.86
CA TRP A 269 -23.37 12.48 -17.20
C TRP A 269 -24.03 11.09 -17.19
N ALA A 270 -23.43 10.13 -16.48
CA ALA A 270 -24.01 8.79 -16.30
C ALA A 270 -25.38 8.84 -15.63
N ARG A 271 -25.57 9.76 -14.68
CA ARG A 271 -26.87 9.95 -14.01
C ARG A 271 -27.91 10.54 -14.96
N GLU A 272 -27.56 11.60 -15.67
CA GLU A 272 -28.45 12.25 -16.63
C GLU A 272 -28.89 11.29 -17.73
N ALA A 273 -27.94 10.54 -18.30
CA ALA A 273 -28.22 9.51 -19.30
C ALA A 273 -29.19 8.46 -18.78
N TYR A 274 -28.93 7.93 -17.57
CA TYR A 274 -29.79 6.93 -16.95
C TYR A 274 -31.19 7.47 -16.65
N ASP A 275 -31.30 8.63 -16.04
CA ASP A 275 -32.59 9.21 -15.65
C ASP A 275 -33.43 9.52 -16.90
N THR A 276 -32.82 10.08 -17.96
CA THR A 276 -33.48 10.36 -19.24
C THR A 276 -34.00 9.08 -19.91
N VAL A 277 -33.14 8.06 -20.04
CA VAL A 277 -33.53 6.79 -20.66
C VAL A 277 -34.61 6.08 -19.82
N ARG A 278 -34.48 6.07 -18.49
CA ARG A 278 -35.48 5.46 -17.60
C ARG A 278 -36.83 6.15 -17.72
N ASP A 279 -36.85 7.47 -17.82
CA ASP A 279 -38.10 8.23 -17.96
C ASP A 279 -38.75 7.99 -19.34
N LEU A 280 -37.96 7.82 -20.41
CA LEU A 280 -38.45 7.37 -21.72
C LEU A 280 -39.05 5.95 -21.68
N VAL A 281 -38.45 5.02 -20.93
CA VAL A 281 -39.05 3.69 -20.70
C VAL A 281 -40.40 3.83 -20.02
N ALA A 282 -40.48 4.65 -18.97
CA ALA A 282 -41.74 4.85 -18.24
C ALA A 282 -42.83 5.46 -19.14
N GLN A 283 -42.48 6.41 -20.01
CA GLN A 283 -43.39 7.00 -20.99
C GLN A 283 -43.85 5.99 -22.05
N THR A 284 -42.93 5.15 -22.55
CA THR A 284 -43.24 4.06 -23.48
C THR A 284 -44.25 3.11 -22.85
N VAL A 285 -44.01 2.71 -21.61
CA VAL A 285 -44.93 1.86 -20.85
C VAL A 285 -46.29 2.52 -20.64
N GLN A 286 -46.33 3.81 -20.34
CA GLN A 286 -47.59 4.51 -20.10
C GLN A 286 -48.43 4.66 -21.37
N SER A 287 -47.77 4.85 -22.51
CA SER A 287 -48.38 5.07 -23.82
C SER A 287 -48.99 3.81 -24.42
N ASP A 288 -48.48 2.62 -24.05
CA ASP A 288 -49.02 1.33 -24.50
C ASP A 288 -50.04 0.75 -23.48
N PRO A 289 -51.36 0.73 -23.81
CA PRO A 289 -52.38 0.19 -22.92
C PRO A 289 -52.22 -1.30 -22.60
N GLU A 290 -51.73 -2.11 -23.54
CA GLU A 290 -51.53 -3.54 -23.33
C GLU A 290 -50.34 -3.78 -22.41
N LEU A 291 -49.24 -3.06 -22.64
CA LEU A 291 -48.07 -3.12 -21.78
C LEU A 291 -48.38 -2.66 -20.36
N ARG A 292 -49.21 -1.63 -20.16
CA ARG A 292 -49.66 -1.22 -18.81
C ARG A 292 -50.37 -2.35 -18.06
N VAL A 293 -51.20 -3.14 -18.74
CA VAL A 293 -51.90 -4.26 -18.12
C VAL A 293 -50.92 -5.39 -17.79
N GLN A 294 -50.00 -5.70 -18.71
CA GLN A 294 -48.95 -6.69 -18.49
C GLN A 294 -48.04 -6.31 -17.32
N GLU A 295 -47.60 -5.05 -17.24
CA GLU A 295 -46.82 -4.49 -16.14
C GLU A 295 -47.53 -4.60 -14.79
N ARG A 296 -48.83 -4.26 -14.74
CA ARG A 296 -49.62 -4.38 -13.50
C ARG A 296 -49.72 -5.83 -13.05
N ARG A 297 -49.93 -6.77 -13.98
CA ARG A 297 -49.96 -8.21 -13.68
C ARG A 297 -48.59 -8.70 -13.22
N ALA A 298 -47.51 -8.35 -13.92
CA ALA A 298 -46.15 -8.72 -13.58
C ALA A 298 -45.76 -8.20 -12.19
N LYS A 299 -46.07 -6.93 -11.89
CA LYS A 299 -45.89 -6.35 -10.54
C LYS A 299 -46.68 -7.13 -9.50
N PHE A 300 -47.96 -7.39 -9.74
CA PHE A 300 -48.81 -8.16 -8.83
C PHE A 300 -48.22 -9.55 -8.52
N TYR A 301 -47.88 -10.34 -9.54
CA TYR A 301 -47.32 -11.67 -9.35
C TYR A 301 -45.94 -11.65 -8.69
N SER A 302 -45.06 -10.72 -9.09
CA SER A 302 -43.73 -10.60 -8.49
C SER A 302 -43.78 -10.17 -7.02
N SER A 303 -44.69 -9.26 -6.67
CA SER A 303 -44.92 -8.85 -5.28
C SER A 303 -45.48 -10.00 -4.45
N LEU A 304 -46.44 -10.77 -4.98
CA LEU A 304 -46.99 -11.94 -4.30
C LEU A 304 -45.91 -12.99 -4.06
N GLN A 305 -45.13 -13.35 -5.08
CA GLN A 305 -44.08 -14.35 -4.97
C GLN A 305 -43.00 -13.95 -3.96
N LYS A 306 -42.59 -12.68 -3.96
CA LYS A 306 -41.63 -12.17 -2.96
C LYS A 306 -42.21 -12.22 -1.56
N ALA A 307 -43.47 -11.82 -1.37
CA ALA A 307 -44.13 -11.88 -0.08
C ALA A 307 -44.23 -13.32 0.43
N THR A 308 -44.67 -14.26 -0.40
CA THR A 308 -44.73 -15.70 -0.07
C THR A 308 -43.36 -16.22 0.35
N LYS A 309 -42.31 -15.92 -0.42
CA LYS A 309 -40.95 -16.35 -0.09
C LYS A 309 -40.47 -15.79 1.25
N VAL A 310 -40.74 -14.52 1.53
CA VAL A 310 -40.40 -13.91 2.83
C VAL A 310 -41.11 -14.63 3.98
N PHE A 311 -42.37 -15.00 3.83
CA PHE A 311 -43.10 -15.75 4.86
C PHE A 311 -42.66 -17.22 4.99
N GLU A 312 -42.18 -17.84 3.90
CA GLU A 312 -41.56 -19.18 3.96
C GLU A 312 -40.18 -19.15 4.64
N GLU A 313 -39.40 -18.09 4.46
CA GLU A 313 -38.10 -17.89 5.13
C GLU A 313 -38.27 -17.42 6.58
N LEU A 314 -39.42 -16.84 6.93
CA LEU A 314 -39.80 -16.49 8.29
C LEU A 314 -40.21 -17.74 9.08
N THR A 315 -39.28 -18.69 9.24
CA THR A 315 -39.45 -19.84 10.13
C THR A 315 -38.98 -19.46 11.53
N PHE A 316 -39.80 -19.74 12.53
CA PHE A 316 -39.46 -19.51 13.94
C PHE A 316 -38.78 -20.74 14.58
N ASP A 317 -38.33 -21.69 13.74
CA ASP A 317 -37.82 -23.00 14.17
C ASP A 317 -36.43 -22.92 14.84
N ASP A 318 -35.66 -21.86 14.60
CA ASP A 318 -34.28 -21.67 15.09
C ASP A 318 -34.20 -20.73 16.32
N VAL A 319 -35.33 -20.37 16.93
CA VAL A 319 -35.40 -19.40 18.04
C VAL A 319 -35.70 -20.15 19.33
N ASP A 320 -34.69 -20.24 20.21
CA ASP A 320 -34.80 -20.94 21.51
C ASP A 320 -35.77 -20.22 22.49
N ASP A 321 -35.92 -18.89 22.38
CA ASP A 321 -36.85 -18.06 23.17
C ASP A 321 -37.65 -17.12 22.26
N ILE A 322 -38.90 -17.51 21.93
CA ILE A 322 -39.81 -16.73 21.08
C ILE A 322 -40.11 -15.32 21.66
N ASP A 323 -39.98 -15.18 22.98
CA ASP A 323 -40.26 -13.95 23.73
C ASP A 323 -39.25 -12.82 23.44
N ASP A 324 -38.05 -13.14 22.91
CA ASP A 324 -37.04 -12.15 22.53
C ASP A 324 -37.32 -11.50 21.15
N ILE A 325 -38.16 -12.13 20.33
CA ILE A 325 -38.55 -11.65 18.98
C ILE A 325 -39.99 -11.12 18.98
N TYR A 326 -40.82 -11.55 19.92
CA TYR A 326 -42.23 -11.18 19.96
C TYR A 326 -42.42 -9.70 20.32
N GLU A 327 -42.82 -8.90 19.33
CA GLU A 327 -43.39 -7.57 19.57
C GLU A 327 -44.92 -7.65 19.57
N ASP A 328 -45.58 -6.96 20.52
CA ASP A 328 -47.04 -6.99 20.73
C ASP A 328 -47.86 -6.61 19.47
N ASP A 329 -47.27 -5.88 18.51
CA ASP A 329 -47.95 -5.46 17.29
C ASP A 329 -47.77 -6.43 16.10
N MET A 330 -46.88 -7.42 16.18
CA MET A 330 -46.59 -8.34 15.07
C MET A 330 -47.81 -9.17 14.67
N VAL A 331 -48.53 -9.71 15.65
CA VAL A 331 -49.76 -10.48 15.41
C VAL A 331 -50.81 -9.60 14.74
N LYS A 332 -50.99 -8.38 15.24
CA LYS A 332 -51.94 -7.42 14.67
C LYS A 332 -51.62 -7.06 13.21
N ARG A 333 -50.34 -6.88 12.87
CA ARG A 333 -49.91 -6.63 11.48
C ARG A 333 -50.17 -7.82 10.56
N LEU A 334 -50.02 -9.04 11.05
CA LEU A 334 -50.34 -10.26 10.29
C LEU A 334 -51.85 -10.40 10.08
N GLU A 335 -52.66 -10.07 11.08
CA GLU A 335 -54.13 -10.04 10.96
C GLU A 335 -54.61 -8.98 9.96
N ASP A 336 -54.07 -7.76 10.04
CA ASP A 336 -54.36 -6.67 9.09
C ASP A 336 -53.99 -7.09 7.65
N LEU A 337 -52.85 -7.77 7.48
CA LEU A 337 -52.41 -8.31 6.19
C LEU A 337 -53.35 -9.41 5.68
N GLN A 338 -53.76 -10.35 6.55
CA GLN A 338 -54.71 -11.41 6.21
C GLN A 338 -56.04 -10.81 5.74
N GLN A 339 -56.53 -9.76 6.42
CA GLN A 339 -57.76 -9.07 6.04
C GLN A 339 -57.62 -8.39 4.67
N ALA A 340 -56.50 -7.72 4.41
CA ALA A 340 -56.22 -7.08 3.12
C ALA A 340 -56.13 -8.10 1.97
N ILE A 341 -55.46 -9.25 2.19
CA ILE A 341 -55.39 -10.36 1.23
C ILE A 341 -56.79 -10.93 0.96
N GLY A 342 -57.57 -11.17 2.01
CA GLY A 342 -58.95 -11.65 1.90
C GLY A 342 -59.82 -10.72 1.04
N ALA A 343 -59.75 -9.41 1.29
CA ALA A 343 -60.47 -8.41 0.49
C ALA A 343 -60.04 -8.44 -0.99
N CYS A 344 -58.74 -8.55 -1.27
CA CYS A 344 -58.21 -8.70 -2.62
C CYS A 344 -58.72 -9.96 -3.33
N ILE A 345 -58.74 -11.10 -2.64
CA ILE A 345 -59.28 -12.37 -3.17
C ILE A 345 -60.75 -12.20 -3.54
N THR A 346 -61.57 -11.63 -2.65
CA THR A 346 -62.99 -11.37 -2.92
C THR A 346 -63.18 -10.46 -4.12
N ALA A 347 -62.36 -9.40 -4.25
CA ALA A 347 -62.40 -8.51 -5.40
C ALA A 347 -62.08 -9.24 -6.72
N LEU A 348 -61.06 -10.10 -6.73
CA LEU A 348 -60.67 -10.92 -7.89
C LEU A 348 -61.75 -11.95 -8.25
N GLN A 349 -62.35 -12.60 -7.26
CA GLN A 349 -63.45 -13.56 -7.47
C GLN A 349 -64.70 -12.88 -8.04
N THR A 350 -65.01 -11.67 -7.57
CA THR A 350 -66.15 -10.88 -8.06
C THR A 350 -65.91 -10.36 -9.49
N ALA A 351 -64.65 -10.09 -9.84
CA ALA A 351 -64.25 -9.66 -11.17
C ALA A 351 -64.13 -10.82 -12.19
N MET A 352 -64.08 -12.08 -11.74
CA MET A 352 -64.19 -13.25 -12.62
C MET A 352 -65.65 -13.41 -13.05
N PRO A 353 -65.99 -13.31 -14.35
CA PRO A 353 -67.35 -13.58 -14.80
C PRO A 353 -67.71 -15.03 -14.46
N VAL A 354 -68.80 -15.21 -13.72
CA VAL A 354 -69.43 -16.52 -13.51
C VAL A 354 -69.62 -17.15 -14.87
N ARG A 355 -68.84 -18.20 -15.15
CA ARG A 355 -69.00 -19.01 -16.36
C ARG A 355 -70.42 -19.59 -16.29
N PRO A 356 -71.34 -19.24 -17.19
CA PRO A 356 -72.69 -19.78 -17.10
C PRO A 356 -72.59 -21.30 -17.26
N GLU A 357 -73.05 -22.01 -16.23
CA GLU A 357 -73.33 -23.43 -16.27
C GLU A 357 -74.15 -23.70 -17.54
N ALA A 358 -73.58 -24.47 -18.46
CA ALA A 358 -74.29 -24.92 -19.62
C ALA A 358 -75.44 -25.80 -19.13
N ASP A 359 -76.65 -25.25 -19.24
CA ASP A 359 -77.95 -25.89 -19.15
C ASP A 359 -77.89 -27.33 -19.71
N GLN A 360 -77.70 -28.29 -18.80
CA GLN A 360 -78.12 -29.66 -19.03
C GLN A 360 -79.54 -29.79 -18.48
N ASP A 361 -80.49 -29.16 -19.16
CA ASP A 361 -81.86 -29.62 -19.08
C ASP A 361 -82.66 -29.22 -20.32
N GLY A 362 -83.35 -30.20 -20.92
CA GLY A 362 -84.53 -29.88 -21.71
C GLY A 362 -84.60 -30.28 -23.18
N ARG A 363 -84.57 -31.60 -23.43
CA ARG A 363 -85.54 -32.34 -24.32
C ARG A 363 -85.44 -32.08 -25.84
N ALA A 364 -85.79 -33.02 -26.73
CA ALA A 364 -86.61 -34.23 -26.65
C ALA A 364 -86.14 -35.25 -27.69
#